data_AF-A0A7K3RQ92-F1
#
_entry.id   AF-A0A7K3RQ92-F1
#
_cell.length_a   1.000
_cell.length_b   1.000
_cell.length_c   1.000
_cell.angle_alpha   90.00
_cell.angle_beta   90.00
_cell.angle_gamma   90.00
#
_symmetry.space_group_name_H-M   'P 1'
#
loop_
_entity.id
_entity.type
_entity.pdbx_description
1 polymer ?
#
loop_
_entity_poly.entity_id
_entity_poly.type
_entity_poly.pdbx_seq_one_letter_code
_entity_poly.pdbx_strand_id
1 'polypeptide(L)'
;ALLGAAVAVVVVYLLGGRGAGRGTPEGLVLAGVAVTAVLGAVVSGLGVLDADAYGTLRMWSVGTLAGRELPVLWEVLPFLLVGAVLALAVAPALNAFALGDEAGRA
;
A
#
# COMPACT_ATOMS: atom_id res chain seq x y z
N ALA A 1 -12.10 -0.38 1.40
CA ALA A 1 -10.70 -0.59 0.98
C ALA A 1 -9.72 0.36 1.69
N LEU A 2 -9.90 1.68 1.61
CA LEU A 2 -8.92 2.67 2.13
C LEU A 2 -8.55 2.50 3.61
N LEU A 3 -9.52 2.29 4.50
CA LEU A 3 -9.24 2.05 5.92
C LEU A 3 -8.41 0.77 6.14
N GLY A 4 -8.73 -0.31 5.41
CA GLY A 4 -7.96 -1.56 5.48
C GLY A 4 -6.52 -1.37 5.01
N ALA A 5 -6.32 -0.59 3.94
CA ALA A 5 -4.98 -0.23 3.46
C ALA A 5 -4.21 0.60 4.51
N ALA A 6 -4.85 1.60 5.12
CA ALA A 6 -4.24 2.41 6.17
C ALA A 6 -3.84 1.56 7.39
N VAL A 7 -4.72 0.66 7.83
CA VAL A 7 -4.43 -0.28 8.93
C VAL A 7 -3.27 -1.20 8.55
N ALA A 8 -3.25 -1.76 7.33
CA ALA A 8 -2.16 -2.61 6.88
C ALA A 8 -0.81 -1.87 6.88
N VAL A 9 -0.77 -0.62 6.40
CA VAL A 9 0.43 0.23 6.45
C VAL A 9 0.91 0.44 7.88
N VAL A 10 0.01 0.76 8.81
CA VAL A 10 0.34 0.94 10.23
C VAL A 10 0.90 -0.37 10.81
N VAL A 11 0.27 -1.51 10.52
CA VAL A 11 0.75 -2.83 10.98
C VAL A 11 2.15 -3.12 10.45
N VAL A 12 2.40 -2.90 9.15
CA VAL A 12 3.72 -3.10 8.55
C VAL A 12 4.77 -2.20 9.20
N TYR A 13 4.47 -0.91 9.39
CA TYR A 13 5.39 0.04 10.03
C TYR A 13 5.71 -0.37 11.48
N LEU A 14 4.70 -0.78 12.23
CA LEU A 14 4.83 -1.26 13.60
C LEU A 14 5.63 -2.57 13.69
N LEU A 15 5.51 -3.46 12.71
CA LEU A 15 6.25 -4.72 12.68
C LEU A 15 7.70 -4.51 12.23
N GLY A 16 7.92 -3.74 11.15
CA GLY A 16 9.26 -3.43 10.66
C GLY A 16 10.09 -2.56 11.62
N GLY A 17 9.42 -1.78 12.47
CA GLY A 17 10.03 -1.04 13.57
C GLY A 17 10.36 -1.88 14.82
N ARG A 18 10.24 -3.22 14.77
CA ARG A 18 10.51 -4.14 15.89
C ARG A 18 11.51 -5.24 15.51
N GLY A 19 12.18 -5.83 16.50
CA GLY A 19 13.13 -6.94 16.31
C GLY A 19 14.53 -6.52 15.83
N ALA A 20 15.24 -7.45 15.17
CA ALA A 20 16.64 -7.29 14.76
C ALA A 20 16.84 -6.33 13.58
N GLY A 21 15.81 -6.04 12.78
CA GLY A 21 15.82 -5.08 11.66
C GLY A 21 15.26 -3.69 12.02
N ARG A 22 15.35 -3.31 13.30
CA ARG A 22 14.76 -2.08 13.83
C ARG A 22 15.31 -0.84 13.13
N GLY A 23 14.42 -0.09 12.48
CA GLY A 23 14.78 1.16 11.81
C GLY A 23 15.56 0.96 10.51
N THR A 24 15.65 -0.26 9.99
CA THR A 24 16.32 -0.54 8.73
C THR A 24 15.32 -0.77 7.59
N PRO A 25 15.68 -0.41 6.33
CA PRO A 25 14.82 -0.66 5.17
C PRO A 25 14.46 -2.14 4.99
N GLU A 26 15.38 -3.05 5.30
CA GLU A 26 15.19 -4.49 5.15
C GLU A 26 14.11 -5.01 6.12
N GLY A 27 14.08 -4.50 7.35
CA GLY A 27 13.06 -4.84 8.34
C GLY A 27 11.66 -4.46 7.88
N LEU A 28 11.50 -3.29 7.26
CA LEU A 28 10.23 -2.83 6.68
C LEU A 28 9.81 -3.68 5.48
N VAL A 29 10.74 -4.05 4.60
CA VAL A 29 10.47 -4.92 3.44
C VAL A 29 10.00 -6.30 3.91
N LEU A 30 10.71 -6.93 4.85
CA LEU A 30 10.34 -8.25 5.38
C LEU A 30 8.99 -8.23 6.10
N ALA A 31 8.71 -7.20 6.89
CA ALA A 31 7.40 -7.02 7.53
C ALA A 31 6.28 -6.88 6.49
N GLY A 32 6.51 -6.11 5.42
CA GLY A 32 5.57 -5.95 4.31
C GLY A 32 5.26 -7.26 3.61
N VAL A 33 6.29 -8.05 3.29
CA VAL A 33 6.13 -9.39 2.67
C VAL A 33 5.34 -10.32 3.58
N ALA A 34 5.66 -10.37 4.87
CA ALA A 34 4.95 -11.22 5.84
C ALA A 34 3.47 -10.83 5.96
N VAL A 35 3.16 -9.54 6.11
CA VAL A 35 1.78 -9.05 6.21
C VAL A 35 1.01 -9.34 4.92
N THR A 36 1.63 -9.12 3.75
CA THR A 36 1.03 -9.43 2.45
C THR A 36 0.69 -10.92 2.33
N ALA A 37 1.60 -11.80 2.74
CA ALA A 37 1.37 -13.25 2.72
C ALA A 37 0.22 -13.67 3.64
N VAL A 38 0.17 -13.14 4.87
CA VAL A 38 -0.90 -13.44 5.83
C VAL A 38 -2.26 -12.96 5.32
N LEU A 39 -2.35 -11.70 4.87
CA LEU A 39 -3.59 -11.16 4.32
C LEU A 39 -4.02 -11.89 3.05
N GLY A 40 -3.06 -12.24 2.18
CA GLY A 40 -3.31 -13.07 1.01
C GLY A 40 -3.88 -14.44 1.37
N ALA A 41 -3.31 -15.13 2.35
CA ALA A 41 -3.82 -16.40 2.85
C ALA A 41 -5.24 -16.30 3.42
N VAL A 42 -5.56 -15.21 4.13
CA VAL A 42 -6.92 -14.94 4.61
C VAL A 42 -7.90 -14.76 3.44
N VAL A 43 -7.54 -13.96 2.43
CA VAL A 43 -8.38 -13.74 1.25
C VAL A 43 -8.60 -15.06 0.48
N SER A 44 -7.55 -15.85 0.29
CA SER A 44 -7.66 -17.18 -0.34
C SER A 44 -8.53 -18.14 0.48
N GLY A 45 -8.38 -18.16 1.81
CA GLY A 45 -9.20 -18.97 2.70
C GLY A 45 -10.68 -18.59 2.65
N LEU A 46 -10.99 -17.28 2.66
CA LEU A 46 -12.35 -16.79 2.47
C LEU A 46 -12.92 -17.20 1.11
N GLY A 47 -12.11 -17.20 0.06
CA GLY A 47 -12.52 -17.64 -1.27
C GLY A 47 -12.89 -19.13 -1.36
N VAL A 48 -12.35 -19.98 -0.48
CA VAL A 48 -12.72 -21.41 -0.38
C VAL A 48 -14.06 -21.58 0.34
N LEU A 49 -14.35 -20.72 1.32
CA LEU A 49 -15.55 -20.80 2.14
C LEU A 49 -16.80 -20.24 1.44
N ASP A 50 -16.62 -19.28 0.54
CA ASP A 50 -17.72 -18.60 -0.14
C ASP A 50 -17.38 -18.33 -1.63
N ALA A 51 -17.99 -19.15 -2.50
CA ALA A 51 -17.76 -19.10 -3.95
C ALA A 51 -18.34 -17.84 -4.60
N ASP A 52 -19.42 -17.27 -4.07
CA ASP A 52 -20.04 -16.06 -4.61
C ASP A 52 -19.20 -14.82 -4.24
N ALA A 53 -18.71 -14.78 -2.99
CA ALA A 53 -17.76 -13.76 -2.55
C ALA A 53 -16.47 -13.83 -3.37
N TYR A 54 -15.97 -15.03 -3.69
CA TYR A 54 -14.79 -15.22 -4.53
C TYR A 54 -14.99 -14.69 -5.96
N GLY A 55 -16.16 -14.92 -6.56
CA GLY A 55 -16.50 -14.39 -7.88
C GLY A 55 -16.46 -12.86 -7.94
N THR A 56 -17.02 -12.20 -6.91
CA THR A 56 -16.99 -10.74 -6.78
C THR A 56 -15.58 -10.21 -6.52
N LEU A 57 -14.82 -10.86 -5.64
CA LEU A 57 -13.42 -10.54 -5.36
C LEU A 57 -12.55 -10.62 -6.62
N ARG A 58 -12.78 -11.63 -7.47
CA ARG A 58 -12.04 -11.80 -8.73
C ARG A 58 -12.28 -10.64 -9.69
N MET A 59 -13.53 -10.25 -9.91
CA MET A 59 -13.88 -9.08 -10.72
C MET A 59 -13.24 -7.80 -10.16
N TRP A 60 -13.27 -7.64 -8.84
CA TRP A 60 -12.68 -6.48 -8.17
C TRP A 60 -11.15 -6.45 -8.27
N SER A 61 -10.49 -7.61 -8.20
CA SER A 61 -9.02 -7.73 -8.23
C SER A 61 -8.41 -7.51 -9.61
N VAL A 62 -9.14 -7.82 -10.69
CA VAL A 62 -8.71 -7.52 -12.08
C VAL A 62 -8.68 -6.00 -12.32
N GLY A 63 -9.52 -5.26 -11.60
CA GLY A 63 -9.66 -3.82 -11.75
C GLY A 63 -10.55 -3.47 -12.95
N THR A 64 -11.67 -2.81 -12.69
CA THR A 64 -12.57 -2.32 -13.74
C THR A 64 -13.09 -0.94 -13.41
N LEU A 65 -13.14 -0.07 -14.42
CA LEU A 65 -13.83 1.22 -14.37
C LEU A 65 -15.23 1.12 -14.98
N ALA A 66 -15.58 -0.02 -15.59
CA ALA A 66 -16.89 -0.24 -16.19
C ALA A 66 -17.97 -0.21 -15.10
N GLY A 67 -19.04 0.55 -15.34
CA GLY A 67 -20.13 0.71 -14.38
C GLY A 67 -19.83 1.65 -13.21
N ARG A 68 -18.77 2.47 -13.29
CA ARG A 68 -18.54 3.56 -12.32
C ARG A 68 -19.08 4.89 -12.82
N GLU A 69 -19.89 5.51 -11.98
CA GLU A 69 -20.50 6.80 -12.23
C GLU A 69 -19.58 7.94 -11.79
N LEU A 70 -19.71 9.12 -12.42
CA LEU A 70 -18.93 10.32 -12.06
C LEU A 70 -19.01 10.73 -10.58
N PRO A 71 -20.11 10.55 -9.84
CA PRO A 71 -20.14 10.82 -8.40
C PRO A 71 -19.05 10.10 -7.60
N VAL A 72 -18.73 8.84 -7.96
CA VAL A 72 -17.67 8.06 -7.29
C VAL A 72 -16.30 8.73 -7.44
N LEU A 73 -16.06 9.38 -8.58
CA LEU A 73 -14.82 10.12 -8.79
C LEU A 73 -14.71 11.29 -7.81
N TRP A 74 -15.79 12.06 -7.60
CA TRP A 74 -15.78 13.20 -6.68
C TRP A 74 -15.60 12.81 -5.23
N GLU A 75 -16.06 11.63 -4.81
CA GLU A 75 -15.82 11.10 -3.47
C GLU A 75 -14.34 10.74 -3.24
N VAL A 76 -13.65 10.20 -4.27
CA VAL A 76 -12.27 9.72 -4.15
C VAL A 76 -11.24 10.81 -4.50
N LEU A 77 -11.63 11.81 -5.30
CA LEU A 77 -10.78 12.92 -5.73
C LEU A 77 -10.04 13.63 -4.59
N PRO A 78 -10.65 14.00 -3.44
CA PRO A 78 -9.92 14.68 -2.38
C PRO A 78 -8.77 13.83 -1.82
N PHE A 79 -8.96 12.52 -1.68
CA PHE A 79 -7.90 11.62 -1.21
C PHE A 79 -6.75 11.51 -2.22
N LEU A 80 -7.08 11.48 -3.52
CA LEU A 80 -6.09 11.48 -4.60
C LEU A 80 -5.29 12.79 -4.63
N LEU A 81 -5.95 13.94 -4.50
CA LEU A 81 -5.30 15.24 -4.48
C LEU A 81 -4.37 15.38 -3.28
N VAL A 82 -4.82 14.99 -2.08
CA VAL A 82 -3.99 15.01 -0.87
C VAL A 82 -2.77 14.09 -1.05
N GLY A 83 -2.97 12.87 -1.54
CA GLY A 83 -1.87 11.95 -1.81
C GLY A 83 -0.86 12.48 -2.83
N ALA A 84 -1.36 13.09 -3.92
CA ALA A 84 -0.52 13.69 -4.96
C ALA A 84 0.30 14.88 -4.42
N VAL A 85 -0.32 15.76 -3.65
CA VAL A 85 0.35 16.90 -3.03
C VAL A 85 1.44 16.42 -2.06
N LEU A 86 1.14 15.44 -1.20
CA LEU A 86 2.11 14.86 -0.29
C LEU A 86 3.27 14.18 -1.04
N ALA A 87 2.98 13.44 -2.10
CA ALA A 87 4.00 12.80 -2.93
C ALA A 87 4.94 13.84 -3.58
N LEU A 88 4.37 14.91 -4.15
CA LEU A 88 5.16 16.01 -4.73
C LEU A 88 5.97 16.77 -3.68
N ALA A 89 5.45 16.93 -2.46
CA ALA A 89 6.16 17.59 -1.36
C ALA A 89 7.38 16.78 -0.87
N VAL A 90 7.29 15.44 -0.90
CA VAL A 90 8.36 14.54 -0.44
C VAL A 90 9.34 14.17 -1.58
N ALA A 91 8.95 14.36 -2.84
CA ALA A 91 9.77 14.05 -4.02
C ALA A 91 11.19 14.67 -3.99
N PRO A 92 11.41 15.94 -3.60
CA PRO A 92 12.76 16.52 -3.52
C PRO A 92 13.66 15.81 -2.50
N ALA A 93 13.11 15.40 -1.36
CA ALA A 93 13.85 14.66 -0.33
C ALA A 93 14.22 13.26 -0.83
N LEU A 94 13.30 12.57 -1.52
CA LEU A 94 13.59 11.28 -2.14
C LEU A 94 14.65 11.40 -3.24
N ASN A 95 14.62 12.48 -4.02
CA ASN A 95 15.64 12.73 -5.04
C ASN A 95 17.01 12.94 -4.38
N ALA A 96 17.10 13.68 -3.26
CA ALA A 96 18.33 13.84 -2.49
C ALA A 96 18.85 12.51 -1.90
N PHE A 97 17.96 11.63 -1.41
CA PHE A 97 18.33 10.27 -0.99
C PHE A 97 18.82 9.40 -2.16
N ALA A 98 18.19 9.53 -3.34
CA ALA A 98 18.58 8.79 -4.54
C ALA A 98 19.92 9.27 -5.14
N LEU A 99 20.27 10.54 -4.93
CA LEU A 99 21.56 11.15 -5.27
C LEU A 99 22.68 10.84 -4.24
N GLY A 100 22.44 9.96 -3.27
CA GLY A 100 23.35 9.66 -2.15
C GLY A 100 24.83 9.54 -2.54
N ASP A 101 25.70 10.20 -1.76
CA ASP A 101 27.18 10.28 -1.87
C ASP A 101 27.80 10.90 -3.14
N GLU A 102 27.08 11.04 -4.27
CA GLU A 102 27.66 11.64 -5.49
C GLU A 102 27.93 13.16 -5.32
N ALA A 103 27.13 13.86 -4.52
CA ALA A 103 27.28 15.30 -4.28
C ALA A 103 28.26 15.66 -3.15
N GLY A 104 28.74 14.68 -2.38
CA GLY A 104 29.68 14.90 -1.26
C GLY A 104 31.17 14.88 -1.65
N ARG A 105 31.50 14.68 -2.93
CA ARG A 105 32.89 14.60 -3.45
C ARG A 105 33.20 15.60 -4.57
N ALA A 106 32.52 16.74 -4.63
CA ALA A 106 32.86 17.84 -5.55
C ALA A 106 33.26 19.10 -4.77
#